data_AF-A0A2P6RG70-F1
#
_entry.id   AF-A0A2P6RG70-F1
#
_cell.length_a   1.000
_cell.length_b   1.000
_cell.length_c   1.000
_cell.angle_alpha   90.00
_cell.angle_beta   90.00
_cell.angle_gamma   90.00
#
_symmetry.space_group_name_H-M   'P 1'
#
loop_
_entity.id
_entity.type
_entity.pdbx_description
1 polymer ?
#
loop_
_entity_poly.entity_id
_entity_poly.type
_entity_poly.pdbx_seq_one_letter_code
_entity_poly.pdbx_strand_id
1 'polypeptide(L)'
;MLRSFSICHVLLSLEEVIDVVPTEKLAVRFHDTYGQALPNILVSLQMGISTVDSLVSGLGGCPYAKGASGNVATEDVVYMLNGLGVNTNIDLQKLMLAGDFICKHLGALIWFKGSGCPD
;
A
#
# COMPACT_ATOMS: atom_id res chain seq x y z
N MET A 1 -14.88 2.83 15.70
CA MET A 1 -15.34 2.93 14.30
C MET A 1 -14.15 3.44 13.49
N LEU A 2 -13.48 2.57 12.72
CA LEU A 2 -12.38 2.99 11.86
C LEU A 2 -12.98 3.85 10.74
N ARG A 3 -12.67 5.15 10.73
CA ARG A 3 -13.05 6.02 9.61
C ARG A 3 -12.02 5.79 8.50
N SER A 4 -12.49 5.57 7.28
CA SER A 4 -11.63 5.56 6.09
C SER A 4 -11.12 6.99 5.86
N PHE A 5 -9.82 7.16 5.68
CA PHE A 5 -9.24 8.45 5.29
C PHE A 5 -9.38 8.62 3.79
N SER A 6 -10.18 9.60 3.38
CA SER A 6 -10.23 10.03 1.97
C SER A 6 -9.00 10.86 1.60
N ILE A 7 -8.79 11.03 0.31
CA ILE A 7 -7.74 11.91 -0.26
C ILE A 7 -7.72 13.28 0.42
N CYS A 8 -8.88 13.93 0.60
CA CYS A 8 -8.92 15.26 1.22
C CYS A 8 -8.35 15.26 2.64
N HIS A 9 -8.61 14.21 3.43
CA HIS A 9 -8.05 14.12 4.79
C HIS A 9 -6.53 13.91 4.76
N VAL A 10 -6.02 13.14 3.80
CA VAL A 10 -4.59 12.90 3.64
C VAL A 10 -3.86 14.18 3.25
N LEU A 11 -4.40 14.93 2.27
CA LEU A 11 -3.84 16.21 1.84
C LEU A 11 -3.74 17.21 2.99
N LEU A 12 -4.86 17.44 3.70
CA LEU A 12 -4.88 18.34 4.85
C LEU A 12 -3.90 17.91 5.96
N SER A 13 -3.78 16.60 6.20
CA SER A 13 -2.84 16.09 7.21
C SER A 13 -1.39 16.29 6.80
N LEU A 14 -1.06 16.09 5.52
CA LEU A 14 0.30 16.23 5.02
C LEU A 14 0.71 17.70 4.91
N GLU A 15 -0.19 18.61 4.54
CA GLU A 15 0.08 20.06 4.49
C GLU A 15 0.62 20.54 5.85
N GLU A 16 -0.07 20.19 6.94
CA GLU A 16 0.33 20.56 8.30
C GLU A 16 1.66 19.91 8.75
N VAL A 17 1.91 18.66 8.34
CA VAL A 17 3.12 17.93 8.78
C VAL A 17 4.36 18.36 7.99
N ILE A 18 4.22 18.65 6.70
CA ILE A 18 5.34 19.02 5.83
C ILE A 18 5.89 20.41 6.19
N ASP A 19 5.06 21.30 6.75
CA ASP A 19 5.50 22.61 7.24
C ASP A 19 6.48 22.50 8.43
N VAL A 20 6.48 21.38 9.15
CA VAL A 20 7.30 21.19 10.36
C VAL A 20 8.33 20.06 10.23
N VAL A 21 8.15 19.10 9.33
CA VAL A 21 9.09 17.99 9.08
C VAL A 21 9.40 17.89 7.58
N PRO A 22 10.69 17.89 7.18
CA PRO A 22 11.07 17.67 5.78
C PRO A 22 10.52 16.35 5.22
N THR A 23 10.06 16.37 3.97
CA THR A 23 9.41 15.21 3.32
C THR A 23 10.32 13.99 3.23
N GLU A 24 11.64 14.17 3.17
CA GLU A 24 12.62 13.08 3.13
C GLU A 24 12.69 12.28 4.44
N LYS A 25 12.13 12.82 5.52
CA LYS A 25 12.02 12.16 6.83
C LYS A 25 10.64 11.58 7.09
N LEU A 26 9.73 11.67 6.11
CA LEU A 26 8.35 11.20 6.23
C LEU A 26 8.14 9.94 5.39
N ALA A 27 7.29 9.07 5.91
CA ALA A 27 6.76 7.90 5.21
C ALA A 27 5.26 7.83 5.38
N VAL A 28 4.56 7.30 4.38
CA VAL A 28 3.12 7.05 4.46
C VAL A 28 2.82 5.56 4.53
N ARG A 29 1.81 5.21 5.34
CA ARG A 29 1.33 3.84 5.51
C ARG A 29 -0.19 3.83 5.44
N PHE A 30 -0.74 3.19 4.41
CA PHE A 30 -2.18 3.12 4.23
C PHE A 30 -2.70 1.68 4.27
N HIS A 31 -3.84 1.53 4.95
CA HIS A 31 -4.64 0.32 4.92
C HIS A 31 -5.59 0.35 3.72
N ASP A 32 -5.78 -0.79 3.05
CA ASP A 32 -6.62 -0.88 1.84
C ASP A 32 -8.01 -1.47 2.10
N THR A 33 -8.48 -1.43 3.35
CA THR A 33 -9.79 -1.97 3.77
C THR A 33 -10.97 -1.42 2.96
N TYR A 34 -10.84 -0.20 2.41
CA TYR A 34 -11.88 0.46 1.60
C TYR A 34 -11.40 0.80 0.18
N GLY A 35 -10.31 0.18 -0.30
CA GLY A 35 -9.77 0.43 -1.64
C GLY A 35 -9.21 1.84 -1.85
N GLN A 36 -8.82 2.54 -0.77
CA GLN A 36 -8.34 3.92 -0.82
C GLN A 36 -6.82 4.03 -0.71
N ALA A 37 -6.09 2.93 -0.51
CA ALA A 37 -4.66 3.02 -0.25
C ALA A 37 -3.87 3.56 -1.46
N LEU A 38 -4.09 3.02 -2.66
CA LEU A 38 -3.36 3.48 -3.86
C LEU A 38 -3.63 4.96 -4.21
N PRO A 39 -4.89 5.45 -4.24
CA PRO A 39 -5.14 6.88 -4.43
C PRO A 39 -4.47 7.76 -3.37
N ASN A 40 -4.49 7.33 -2.10
CA ASN A 40 -3.83 8.06 -1.01
C ASN A 40 -2.30 8.07 -1.14
N ILE A 41 -1.70 6.96 -1.60
CA ILE A 41 -0.27 6.90 -1.93
C ILE A 41 0.04 7.87 -3.07
N LEU A 42 -0.74 7.85 -4.14
CA LEU A 42 -0.52 8.71 -5.31
C LEU A 42 -0.48 10.20 -4.93
N VAL A 43 -1.45 10.68 -4.16
CA VAL A 43 -1.45 12.08 -3.72
C VAL A 43 -0.32 12.40 -2.75
N SER A 44 0.08 11.44 -1.91
CA SER A 44 1.24 11.62 -1.01
C SER A 44 2.54 11.78 -1.80
N LEU A 45 2.71 11.02 -2.88
CA LEU A 45 3.87 11.15 -3.79
C LEU A 45 3.88 12.53 -4.47
N GLN A 46 2.70 13.03 -4.87
CA GLN A 46 2.56 14.37 -5.46
C GLN A 46 2.93 15.49 -4.47
N MET A 47 2.80 15.25 -3.17
CA MET A 47 3.23 16.15 -2.11
C MET A 47 4.72 16.00 -1.74
N GLY A 48 5.48 15.19 -2.47
CA GLY A 48 6.93 15.04 -2.28
C GLY A 48 7.33 13.93 -1.30
N ILE A 49 6.38 13.14 -0.78
CA ILE A 49 6.72 11.92 -0.03
C ILE A 49 7.36 10.91 -0.97
N SER A 50 8.45 10.27 -0.54
CA SER A 50 9.19 9.29 -1.34
C SER A 50 9.29 7.91 -0.68
N THR A 51 8.78 7.76 0.54
CA THR A 51 8.79 6.50 1.30
C THR A 51 7.36 6.01 1.55
N VAL A 52 7.08 4.77 1.14
CA VAL A 52 5.75 4.14 1.27
C VAL A 52 5.88 2.78 1.94
N ASP A 53 5.18 2.60 3.06
CA ASP A 53 5.07 1.32 3.75
C ASP A 53 3.93 0.48 3.16
N SER A 54 4.23 -0.79 2.90
CA SER A 54 3.28 -1.79 2.40
C SER A 54 3.64 -3.18 2.96
N LEU A 55 2.82 -4.20 2.65
CA LEU A 55 3.14 -5.58 3.00
C LEU A 55 2.98 -6.49 1.79
N VAL A 56 3.91 -7.44 1.65
CA VAL A 56 3.88 -8.43 0.57
C VAL A 56 2.54 -9.16 0.57
N SER A 57 1.94 -9.32 -0.61
CA SER A 57 0.66 -9.98 -0.84
C SER A 57 -0.51 -9.46 0.01
N GLY A 58 -0.42 -8.21 0.50
CA GLY A 58 -1.45 -7.59 1.33
C GLY A 58 -1.61 -8.26 2.70
N LEU A 59 -0.55 -8.89 3.22
CA LEU A 59 -0.60 -9.58 4.51
C LEU A 59 -1.00 -8.64 5.67
N GLY A 60 -1.46 -9.23 6.78
CA GLY A 60 -1.76 -8.49 8.01
C GLY A 60 -3.20 -7.99 8.17
N GLY A 61 -4.18 -8.76 7.67
CA GLY A 61 -5.60 -8.54 7.96
C GLY A 61 -5.93 -8.62 9.45
N CYS A 62 -7.04 -8.00 9.85
CA CYS A 62 -7.49 -7.99 11.25
C CYS A 62 -8.06 -9.36 11.67
N PRO A 63 -7.57 -9.99 12.75
CA PRO A 63 -8.10 -11.28 13.21
C PRO A 63 -9.58 -11.22 13.62
N TYR A 64 -10.13 -10.03 13.81
CA TYR A 64 -11.53 -9.78 14.20
C TYR A 64 -12.44 -9.38 13.02
N ALA A 65 -11.89 -9.08 11.84
CA ALA A 65 -12.67 -8.67 10.66
C ALA A 65 -12.29 -9.54 9.45
N LYS A 66 -13.00 -10.68 9.32
CA LYS A 66 -12.83 -11.59 8.16
C LYS A 66 -13.08 -10.84 6.86
N GLY A 67 -12.09 -10.83 5.96
CA GLY A 67 -12.18 -10.22 4.63
C GLY A 67 -11.72 -8.77 4.51
N ALA A 68 -11.32 -8.11 5.61
CA ALA A 68 -10.65 -6.82 5.50
C ALA A 68 -9.19 -7.04 5.07
N SER A 69 -8.85 -6.64 3.84
CA SER A 69 -7.51 -6.76 3.21
C SER A 69 -6.37 -6.11 3.99
N GLY A 70 -6.67 -5.40 5.09
CA GLY A 70 -5.66 -4.89 6.02
C GLY A 70 -4.76 -3.88 5.33
N ASN A 71 -3.59 -4.32 4.87
CA ASN A 71 -2.56 -3.45 4.30
C ASN A 71 -2.61 -3.49 2.77
N VAL A 72 -2.16 -2.41 2.14
CA VAL A 72 -1.93 -2.41 0.69
C VAL A 72 -0.84 -3.43 0.33
N ALA A 73 -1.07 -4.20 -0.74
CA ALA A 73 -0.10 -5.15 -1.25
C ALA A 73 1.10 -4.40 -1.86
N THR A 74 2.32 -4.78 -1.49
CA THR A 74 3.55 -4.18 -2.06
C THR A 74 3.57 -4.32 -3.59
N GLU A 75 3.05 -5.43 -4.11
CA GLU A 75 2.92 -5.72 -5.54
C GLU A 75 2.05 -4.68 -6.26
N ASP A 76 0.91 -4.29 -5.66
CA ASP A 76 0.02 -3.28 -6.24
C ASP A 76 0.67 -1.89 -6.26
N VAL A 77 1.42 -1.54 -5.21
CA VAL A 77 2.17 -0.28 -5.14
C VAL A 77 3.26 -0.26 -6.20
N VAL A 78 4.07 -1.32 -6.29
CA VAL A 78 5.16 -1.42 -7.27
C VAL A 78 4.60 -1.43 -8.70
N TYR A 79 3.50 -2.13 -8.94
CA TYR A 79 2.83 -2.14 -10.24
C TYR A 79 2.37 -0.74 -10.65
N MET A 80 1.70 -0.01 -9.75
CA MET A 80 1.28 1.37 -9.98
C MET A 80 2.49 2.28 -10.28
N LEU A 81 3.54 2.20 -9.46
CA LEU A 81 4.74 3.04 -9.62
C LEU A 81 5.47 2.76 -10.95
N ASN A 82 5.59 1.48 -11.34
CA ASN A 82 6.14 1.10 -12.64
C ASN A 82 5.30 1.68 -13.79
N GLY A 83 3.97 1.62 -13.69
CA GLY A 83 3.06 2.21 -14.70
C GLY A 83 3.17 3.73 -14.80
N LEU A 84 3.55 4.41 -13.71
CA LEU A 84 3.81 5.85 -13.67
C LEU A 84 5.25 6.22 -14.08
N GLY A 85 6.11 5.24 -14.37
CA GLY A 85 7.52 5.46 -14.70
C GLY A 85 8.39 5.83 -13.50
N VAL A 86 7.93 5.60 -12.27
CA VAL A 86 8.67 5.86 -11.03
C VAL A 86 9.58 4.67 -10.72
N ASN A 87 10.89 4.92 -10.58
CA ASN A 87 11.84 3.86 -10.28
C ASN A 87 11.81 3.49 -8.79
N THR A 88 11.53 2.23 -8.49
CA THR A 88 11.59 1.64 -7.14
C THR A 88 12.82 0.75 -6.93
N ASN A 89 13.52 0.37 -8.00
CA ASN A 89 14.54 -0.69 -8.05
C ASN A 89 14.05 -2.07 -7.57
N ILE A 90 12.72 -2.30 -7.56
CA ILE A 90 12.12 -3.58 -7.16
C ILE A 90 11.80 -4.41 -8.41
N ASP A 91 12.26 -5.67 -8.42
CA ASP A 91 11.87 -6.66 -9.41
C ASP A 91 10.51 -7.25 -9.04
N LEU A 92 9.47 -6.85 -9.80
CA LEU A 92 8.09 -7.25 -9.53
C LEU A 92 7.90 -8.78 -9.61
N GLN A 93 8.62 -9.47 -10.51
CA GLN A 93 8.49 -10.92 -10.64
C GLN A 93 9.05 -11.64 -9.42
N LYS A 94 10.22 -11.21 -8.93
CA LYS A 94 10.80 -11.76 -7.69
C LYS A 94 9.93 -11.46 -6.47
N LEU A 95 9.31 -10.28 -6.42
CA LEU A 95 8.39 -9.91 -5.35
C LEU A 95 7.16 -10.85 -5.34
N MET A 96 6.55 -11.10 -6.50
CA MET A 96 5.43 -12.03 -6.62
C MET A 96 5.78 -13.45 -6.16
N LEU A 97 6.98 -13.95 -6.49
CA LEU A 97 7.46 -15.24 -6.02
C LEU A 97 7.63 -15.30 -4.49
N ALA A 98 8.09 -14.20 -3.88
CA ALA A 98 8.21 -14.10 -2.43
C ALA A 98 6.82 -14.10 -1.75
N GLY A 99 5.86 -13.39 -2.34
CA GLY A 99 4.46 -13.38 -1.91
C GLY A 99 3.80 -14.77 -1.98
N ASP A 100 3.95 -15.43 -3.12
CA ASP A 100 3.45 -16.80 -3.31
C ASP A 100 4.06 -17.79 -2.30
N PHE A 101 5.37 -17.70 -2.06
CA PHE A 101 6.04 -18.50 -1.04
C PHE A 101 5.38 -18.34 0.33
N ILE A 102 5.24 -17.11 0.84
CA ILE A 102 4.72 -16.90 2.20
C ILE A 102 3.23 -17.23 2.31
N CYS A 103 2.42 -16.88 1.31
CA CYS A 103 1.00 -17.21 1.28
C CYS A 103 0.77 -18.73 1.33
N LYS A 104 1.54 -19.51 0.58
CA LYS A 104 1.49 -20.99 0.63
C LYS A 104 1.82 -21.54 2.02
N HIS A 105 2.82 -20.99 2.70
CA HIS A 105 3.22 -21.44 4.04
C HIS A 105 2.20 -21.09 5.12
N LEU A 106 1.49 -19.97 4.95
CA LEU A 106 0.46 -19.52 5.88
C LEU A 106 -0.92 -20.12 5.59
N GLY A 107 -1.09 -20.82 4.47
CA GLY A 107 -2.41 -21.23 3.98
C GLY A 107 -3.32 -20.04 3.67
N ALA A 108 -2.72 -18.88 3.38
CA ALA A 108 -3.42 -17.63 3.07
C ALA A 108 -3.51 -17.44 1.56
N LEU A 109 -4.57 -16.78 1.10
CA LEU A 109 -4.69 -16.34 -0.28
C LEU A 109 -3.78 -15.13 -0.53
N ILE A 110 -3.37 -14.95 -1.78
CA ILE A 110 -2.64 -13.77 -2.25
C ILE A 110 -3.67 -12.65 -2.50
N TRP A 111 -3.47 -11.47 -1.90
CA TRP A 111 -4.38 -10.32 -2.07
C TRP A 111 -3.89 -9.30 -3.10
N PHE A 112 -2.93 -9.67 -3.95
CA PHE A 112 -2.50 -8.86 -5.09
C PHE A 112 -3.55 -8.94 -6.21
N LYS A 113 -4.09 -7.79 -6.65
CA LYS A 113 -5.18 -7.75 -7.66
C LYS A 113 -4.78 -8.30 -9.02
N GLY A 114 -3.49 -8.28 -9.38
CA GLY A 114 -2.99 -8.89 -10.62
C GLY A 114 -2.80 -10.41 -10.56
N SER A 115 -3.03 -11.06 -9.41
CA SER A 115 -2.84 -12.51 -9.24
C SER A 115 -4.02 -13.37 -9.73
N GLY A 116 -5.15 -12.76 -10.08
CA GLY A 116 -6.38 -13.48 -10.45
C GLY A 116 -7.13 -14.10 -9.26
N CYS A 117 -6.73 -13.78 -8.03
CA CYS A 117 -7.48 -14.15 -6.82
C CYS A 117 -8.75 -13.29 -6.71
N PRO A 118 -9.94 -13.87 -6.49
CA PRO A 118 -11.17 -13.10 -6.33
C PRO A 118 -11.12 -12.23 -5.06
N ASP A 119 -11.57 -10.97 -5.19
CA ASP A 119 -11.76 -10.00 -4.10
C ASP A 119 -12.76 -10.49 -3.03
#